data_AF-A0AA40LWW1-F1
#
_entry.id   AF-A0AA40LWW1-F1
#
_cell.length_a   1.000
_cell.length_b   1.000
_cell.length_c   1.000
_cell.angle_alpha   90.00
_cell.angle_beta   90.00
_cell.angle_gamma   90.00
#
_symmetry.space_group_name_H-M   'P 1'
#
loop_
_entity.id
_entity.type
_entity.pdbx_description
1 polymer ?
#
loop_
_entity_poly.entity_id
_entity_poly.type
_entity_poly.pdbx_seq_one_letter_code
_entity_poly.pdbx_strand_id
1 'polypeptide(L)'
;MVYNPVEEYRRQGLPNHHWRITFINKCYELCDTYPPLLVVPFRATDEDLKRVATFRSRNRIPVLSWIHPENKTVIVRCSQPLVGMSGKRNKDDEKYLDVIRETNRQISKLTIYDARPNVNAVANKLILTGAIQVADKVSSGRSSVLVHCSDGWDRTAQLTSLAMLMLDSFYRSIEGFEILVQKEWISFGHKFASFPTAFEFNERFLMTILDHLYSCRFGTFLYNCESARERQPNPVEQRYMELLALRDEYIKRLEELQLANSAKLSDPSPSPSSPSQMLPHVQTHF
;
A
#
# COMPACT_ATOMS: atom_id res chain seq x y z
N MET A 1 18.70 -9.36 -8.91
CA MET A 1 17.55 -8.59 -8.38
C MET A 1 18.05 -7.23 -7.95
N VAL A 2 17.27 -6.18 -8.20
CA VAL A 2 17.58 -4.80 -7.80
C VAL A 2 17.46 -4.62 -6.28
N TYR A 3 16.56 -5.37 -5.63
CA TYR A 3 16.36 -5.29 -4.19
C TYR A 3 17.36 -6.15 -3.40
N ASN A 4 18.14 -5.50 -2.52
CA ASN A 4 18.90 -6.13 -1.45
C ASN A 4 18.38 -5.61 -0.10
N PRO A 5 17.78 -6.46 0.77
CA PRO A 5 17.24 -6.02 2.06
C PRO A 5 18.26 -5.34 2.97
N VAL A 6 19.51 -5.79 2.96
CA VAL A 6 20.57 -5.23 3.80
C VAL A 6 20.94 -3.82 3.33
N GLU A 7 21.10 -3.62 2.03
CA GLU A 7 21.39 -2.29 1.47
C GLU A 7 20.23 -1.31 1.69
N GLU A 8 18.99 -1.77 1.53
CA GLU A 8 17.81 -0.92 1.74
C GLU A 8 17.68 -0.50 3.21
N TYR A 9 17.90 -1.39 4.17
CA TYR A 9 17.92 -1.01 5.58
C TYR A 9 19.13 -0.13 5.92
N ARG A 10 20.30 -0.35 5.30
CA ARG A 10 21.47 0.51 5.46
C ARG A 10 21.19 1.93 4.97
N ARG A 11 20.50 2.10 3.84
CA ARG A 11 20.07 3.40 3.30
C ARG A 11 19.22 4.17 4.32
N GLN A 12 18.39 3.46 5.10
CA GLN A 12 17.57 4.03 6.16
C GLN A 12 18.33 4.26 7.50
N GLY A 13 19.64 3.98 7.55
CA GLY A 13 20.45 4.14 8.77
C GLY A 13 20.26 3.02 9.79
N LEU A 14 20.05 1.79 9.31
CA LEU A 14 19.83 0.59 10.12
C LEU A 14 20.89 -0.50 9.81
N PRO A 15 21.24 -1.35 10.80
CA PRO A 15 20.82 -1.31 12.21
C PRO A 15 21.40 -0.10 12.95
N ASN A 16 20.85 0.21 14.11
CA ASN A 16 21.35 1.24 15.02
C ASN A 16 21.12 0.84 16.49
N HIS A 17 21.35 1.76 17.42
CA HIS A 17 21.22 1.50 18.87
C HIS A 17 19.77 1.27 19.35
N HIS A 18 18.76 1.56 18.52
CA HIS A 18 17.35 1.34 18.83
C HIS A 18 16.73 0.21 18.03
N TRP A 19 17.30 -0.17 16.88
CA TRP A 19 16.75 -1.15 15.94
C TRP A 19 17.83 -2.12 15.48
N ARG A 20 17.56 -3.42 15.59
CA ARG A 20 18.46 -4.50 15.17
C ARG A 20 17.87 -5.27 14.00
N ILE A 21 18.75 -5.84 13.19
CA ILE A 21 18.40 -6.89 12.24
C ILE A 21 18.38 -8.23 12.99
N THR A 22 17.32 -9.02 12.80
CA THR A 22 17.24 -10.41 13.25
C THR A 22 17.18 -11.36 12.05
N PHE A 23 17.79 -12.54 12.23
CA PHE A 23 17.76 -13.65 11.29
C PHE A 23 16.91 -14.81 11.80
N ILE A 24 16.11 -14.60 12.86
CA ILE A 24 15.20 -15.62 13.40
C ILE A 24 14.28 -16.23 12.33
N ASN A 25 13.93 -15.45 11.30
CA ASN A 25 13.08 -15.91 10.21
C ASN A 25 13.85 -16.36 8.97
N LYS A 26 15.18 -16.56 9.04
CA LYS A 26 16.01 -16.94 7.89
C LYS A 26 15.53 -18.22 7.19
N CYS A 27 15.00 -19.15 7.97
CA CYS A 27 14.41 -20.41 7.50
C CYS A 27 12.87 -20.39 7.49
N TYR A 28 12.25 -19.21 7.59
CA TYR A 28 10.79 -19.02 7.54
C TYR A 28 10.00 -19.69 8.68
N GLU A 29 10.67 -20.07 9.77
CA GLU A 29 10.06 -20.77 10.91
C GLU A 29 9.23 -19.88 11.83
N LEU A 30 9.60 -18.60 11.96
CA LEU A 30 8.83 -17.65 12.78
C LEU A 30 7.53 -17.28 12.07
N CYS A 31 7.63 -16.90 10.79
CA CYS A 31 6.53 -16.51 9.94
C CYS A 31 6.88 -16.83 8.47
N ASP A 32 6.18 -17.82 7.92
CA ASP A 32 6.38 -18.36 6.57
C ASP A 32 6.09 -17.36 5.43
N THR A 33 5.32 -16.30 5.72
CA THR A 33 4.94 -15.25 4.78
C THR A 33 5.70 -13.93 4.97
N TYR A 34 6.71 -13.91 5.84
CA TYR A 34 7.60 -12.77 6.05
C TYR A 34 8.95 -12.98 5.36
N PRO A 35 9.71 -11.89 5.12
CA PRO A 35 11.05 -12.02 4.58
C PRO A 35 11.98 -12.71 5.60
N PRO A 36 13.11 -13.28 5.13
CA PRO A 36 14.06 -13.98 6.00
C PRO A 36 14.79 -13.04 6.97
N LEU A 37 14.89 -11.75 6.63
CA LEU A 37 15.51 -10.71 7.42
C LEU A 37 14.43 -9.76 7.94
N LEU A 38 14.38 -9.55 9.26
CA LEU A 38 13.43 -8.64 9.90
C LEU A 38 14.16 -7.57 10.71
N VAL A 39 13.63 -6.36 10.75
CA VAL A 39 14.11 -5.29 11.63
C VAL A 39 13.14 -5.10 12.79
N VAL A 40 13.66 -5.21 14.00
CA VAL A 40 12.92 -5.21 15.27
C VAL A 40 13.63 -4.30 16.28
N PRO A 41 12.97 -3.85 17.36
CA PRO A 41 13.64 -3.06 18.38
C PRO A 41 14.84 -3.80 18.97
N PHE A 42 15.94 -3.08 19.20
CA PHE A 42 17.19 -3.63 19.73
C PHE A 42 16.98 -4.37 21.06
N ARG A 43 16.08 -3.86 21.91
CA ARG A 43 15.77 -4.42 23.24
C ARG A 43 14.89 -5.68 23.21
N ALA A 44 14.25 -6.00 22.09
CA ALA A 44 13.41 -7.20 21.98
C ALA A 44 14.29 -8.39 21.59
N THR A 45 14.31 -9.44 22.41
CA THR A 45 15.07 -10.68 22.14
C THR A 45 14.32 -11.58 21.16
N ASP A 46 15.02 -12.52 20.51
CA ASP A 46 14.39 -13.48 19.61
C ASP A 46 13.33 -14.36 20.32
N GLU A 47 13.50 -14.63 21.61
CA GLU A 47 12.49 -15.31 22.43
C GLU A 47 11.26 -14.43 22.71
N ASP A 48 11.42 -13.11 22.87
CA ASP A 48 10.27 -12.20 22.91
C ASP A 48 9.49 -12.26 21.58
N LEU A 49 10.19 -12.26 20.44
CA LEU A 49 9.56 -12.33 19.11
C LEU A 49 8.72 -13.60 18.93
N LYS A 50 9.22 -14.76 19.38
CA LYS A 50 8.47 -16.02 19.36
C LYS A 50 7.18 -15.92 20.17
N ARG A 51 7.21 -15.31 21.36
CA ARG A 51 6.01 -15.12 22.18
C ARG A 51 4.99 -14.20 21.50
N VAL A 52 5.45 -13.06 20.95
CA VAL A 52 4.60 -12.11 20.20
C VAL A 52 3.97 -12.78 18.98
N ALA A 53 4.72 -13.61 18.27
CA ALA A 53 4.23 -14.32 17.07
C ALA A 53 2.99 -15.16 17.35
N THR A 54 2.90 -15.82 18.52
CA THR A 54 1.74 -16.62 18.89
C THR A 54 0.43 -15.84 19.01
N PHE A 55 0.51 -14.51 19.17
CA PHE A 55 -0.66 -13.64 19.33
C PHE A 55 -1.00 -12.84 18.08
N ARG A 56 -0.20 -12.93 17.01
CA ARG A 56 -0.43 -12.22 15.76
C ARG A 56 -0.94 -13.19 14.71
N SER A 57 -1.98 -12.81 13.96
CA SER A 57 -2.51 -13.66 12.90
C SER A 57 -1.40 -14.07 11.93
N ARG A 58 -1.26 -15.38 11.67
CA ARG A 58 -0.20 -15.96 10.83
C ARG A 58 1.22 -15.63 11.27
N ASN A 59 1.41 -15.33 12.56
CA ASN A 59 2.69 -15.01 13.17
C ASN A 59 3.37 -13.75 12.61
N ARG A 60 2.60 -12.88 11.93
CA ARG A 60 3.12 -11.65 11.30
C ARG A 60 3.27 -10.54 12.34
N ILE A 61 4.35 -10.66 13.12
CA ILE A 61 4.69 -9.74 14.23
C ILE A 61 4.96 -8.30 13.75
N PRO A 62 4.82 -7.28 14.62
CA PRO A 62 5.22 -5.92 14.27
C PRO A 62 6.71 -5.81 13.93
N VAL A 63 7.01 -5.42 12.70
CA VAL A 63 8.37 -5.22 12.18
C VAL A 63 8.47 -3.89 11.44
N LEU A 64 9.68 -3.33 11.38
CA LEU A 64 9.92 -2.03 10.78
C LEU A 64 9.81 -2.07 9.24
N SER A 65 9.00 -1.16 8.70
CA SER A 65 8.94 -0.85 7.27
C SER A 65 9.79 0.36 6.94
N TRP A 66 9.70 1.44 7.72
CA TRP A 66 10.44 2.67 7.43
C TRP A 66 10.77 3.45 8.70
N ILE A 67 11.88 4.20 8.69
CA ILE A 67 12.29 5.12 9.77
C ILE A 67 12.60 6.50 9.20
N HIS A 68 12.12 7.54 9.88
CA HIS A 68 12.39 8.91 9.50
C HIS A 68 13.86 9.29 9.72
N PRO A 69 14.55 9.88 8.72
CA PRO A 69 15.99 10.14 8.81
C PRO A 69 16.35 11.11 9.93
N GLU A 70 15.49 12.09 10.23
CA GLU A 70 15.75 13.11 11.26
C GLU A 70 15.09 12.77 12.60
N ASN A 71 13.75 12.87 12.67
CA ASN A 71 13.00 12.76 13.94
C ASN A 71 12.86 11.32 14.48
N LYS A 72 13.32 10.30 13.73
CA LYS A 72 13.32 8.88 14.11
C LYS A 72 11.95 8.25 14.41
N THR A 73 10.84 8.87 14.00
CA THR A 73 9.54 8.18 14.02
C THR A 73 9.55 7.05 12.99
N VAL A 74 8.80 5.98 13.26
CA VAL A 74 8.80 4.78 12.42
C VAL A 74 7.42 4.42 11.91
N ILE A 75 7.39 3.75 10.76
CA ILE A 75 6.27 2.95 10.29
C ILE A 75 6.63 1.49 10.55
N VAL A 76 5.85 0.82 11.40
CA VAL A 76 5.89 -0.62 11.61
C VAL A 76 4.64 -1.28 11.04
N ARG A 77 4.76 -2.53 10.60
CA ARG A 77 3.64 -3.30 10.02
C ARG A 77 3.49 -4.66 10.67
N CYS A 78 2.25 -5.15 10.71
CA CYS A 78 1.91 -6.49 11.21
C CYS A 78 0.55 -6.98 10.69
N SER A 79 0.13 -8.16 11.13
CA SER A 79 -1.27 -8.59 11.10
C SER A 79 -2.03 -8.17 12.37
N GLN A 80 -3.33 -8.41 12.39
CA GLN A 80 -4.17 -8.17 13.58
C GLN A 80 -3.75 -9.06 14.77
N PRO A 81 -3.93 -8.58 16.00
CA PRO A 81 -3.83 -9.41 17.20
C PRO A 81 -4.99 -10.42 17.29
N LEU A 82 -4.73 -11.59 17.88
CA LEU A 82 -5.68 -12.69 18.07
C LEU A 82 -6.52 -12.51 19.34
N VAL A 83 -7.13 -11.33 19.48
CA VAL A 83 -7.97 -10.96 20.64
C VAL A 83 -9.21 -11.86 20.77
N GLY A 84 -9.78 -12.30 19.65
CA GLY A 84 -11.03 -13.08 19.59
C GLY A 84 -12.23 -12.33 20.18
N MET A 85 -13.38 -13.02 20.26
CA MET A 85 -14.61 -12.43 20.82
C MET A 85 -14.52 -12.17 22.33
N SER A 86 -13.68 -12.92 23.04
CA SER A 86 -13.49 -12.79 24.50
C SER A 86 -12.55 -11.66 24.91
N GLY A 87 -12.04 -10.86 23.97
CA GLY A 87 -11.16 -9.72 24.27
C GLY A 87 -9.84 -10.12 24.93
N LYS A 88 -9.25 -11.25 24.51
CA LYS A 88 -7.97 -11.73 25.03
C LYS A 88 -6.89 -10.67 24.86
N ARG A 89 -6.04 -10.56 25.87
CA ARG A 89 -4.84 -9.71 25.89
C ARG A 89 -3.60 -10.58 25.95
N ASN A 90 -2.48 -10.07 25.46
CA ASN A 90 -1.19 -10.76 25.51
C ASN A 90 -0.12 -9.79 26.03
N LYS A 91 0.45 -10.12 27.19
CA LYS A 91 1.41 -9.25 27.87
C LYS A 91 2.72 -9.09 27.08
N ASP A 92 3.13 -10.12 26.34
CA ASP A 92 4.33 -10.08 25.51
C ASP A 92 4.15 -9.15 24.30
N ASP A 93 3.00 -9.22 23.61
CA ASP A 93 2.65 -8.30 22.52
C ASP A 93 2.55 -6.86 23.01
N GLU A 94 1.85 -6.61 24.12
CA GLU A 94 1.74 -5.28 24.72
C GLU A 94 3.09 -4.71 25.10
N LYS A 95 3.94 -5.50 25.78
CA LYS A 95 5.31 -5.12 26.11
C LYS A 95 6.12 -4.83 24.85
N TYR A 96 5.96 -5.62 23.80
CA TYR A 96 6.66 -5.42 22.53
C TYR A 96 6.25 -4.11 21.84
N LEU A 97 4.96 -3.77 21.86
CA LEU A 97 4.46 -2.47 21.38
C LEU A 97 5.02 -1.30 22.19
N ASP A 98 5.14 -1.46 23.51
CA ASP A 98 5.80 -0.46 24.36
C ASP A 98 7.29 -0.32 24.05
N VAL A 99 7.99 -1.42 23.78
CA VAL A 99 9.40 -1.37 23.36
C VAL A 99 9.53 -0.63 22.01
N ILE A 100 8.60 -0.82 21.06
CA ILE A 100 8.56 -0.05 19.81
C ILE A 100 8.35 1.43 20.10
N ARG A 101 7.39 1.79 20.95
CA ARG A 101 7.12 3.18 21.36
C ARG A 101 8.37 3.84 21.94
N GLU A 102 9.15 3.10 22.73
CA GLU A 102 10.37 3.59 23.38
C GLU A 102 11.61 3.70 22.46
N THR A 103 11.55 3.19 21.23
CA THR A 103 12.65 3.37 20.26
C THR A 103 12.87 4.82 19.87
N ASN A 104 11.89 5.68 20.12
CA ASN A 104 12.01 7.12 20.01
C ASN A 104 11.54 7.76 21.32
N ARG A 105 12.50 8.17 22.17
CA ARG A 105 12.22 8.70 23.52
C ARG A 105 11.55 10.08 23.51
N GLN A 106 11.48 10.75 22.37
CA GLN A 106 10.85 12.06 22.23
C GLN A 106 9.34 11.96 22.01
N ILE A 107 8.84 10.77 21.63
CA ILE A 107 7.40 10.53 21.42
C ILE A 107 6.78 9.83 22.63
N SER A 108 5.56 10.22 22.96
CA SER A 108 4.80 9.63 24.07
C SER A 108 3.83 8.54 23.63
N LYS A 109 3.59 8.36 22.33
CA LYS A 109 2.54 7.49 21.78
C LYS A 109 3.01 6.69 20.57
N LEU A 110 2.51 5.46 20.48
CA LEU A 110 2.50 4.64 19.27
C LEU A 110 1.07 4.62 18.74
N THR A 111 0.83 5.16 17.56
CA THR A 111 -0.51 5.21 16.95
C THR A 111 -0.74 3.93 16.17
N ILE A 112 -1.87 3.25 16.40
CA ILE A 112 -2.26 2.04 15.68
C ILE A 112 -3.28 2.41 14.61
N TYR A 113 -2.96 2.09 13.36
CA TYR A 113 -3.85 2.22 12.21
C TYR A 113 -4.33 0.84 11.76
N ASP A 114 -5.62 0.59 11.99
CA ASP A 114 -6.30 -0.60 11.52
C ASP A 114 -7.00 -0.31 10.18
N ALA A 115 -6.54 -0.98 9.12
CA ALA A 115 -7.06 -0.79 7.77
C ALA A 115 -8.31 -1.63 7.46
N ARG A 116 -8.88 -2.36 8.44
CA ARG A 116 -10.15 -3.09 8.27
C ARG A 116 -11.29 -2.10 8.01
N PRO A 117 -12.20 -2.33 7.04
CA PRO A 117 -13.22 -1.35 6.71
C PRO A 117 -14.32 -1.48 7.78
N ASN A 118 -14.70 -0.41 8.44
CA ASN A 118 -15.80 -0.50 9.41
C ASN A 118 -17.17 -0.76 8.73
N VAL A 119 -17.29 -0.59 7.41
CA VAL A 119 -18.42 -1.00 6.54
C VAL A 119 -18.00 -0.93 5.06
N ASN A 120 -18.66 -1.71 4.18
CA ASN A 120 -18.34 -2.01 2.77
C ASN A 120 -18.42 -0.83 1.76
N ALA A 121 -17.99 0.40 2.08
CA ALA A 121 -18.05 1.52 1.14
C ALA A 121 -16.68 2.16 0.85
N VAL A 122 -16.35 2.26 -0.44
CA VAL A 122 -15.24 3.04 -1.05
C VAL A 122 -13.82 2.70 -0.55
N ALA A 123 -13.41 1.44 -0.76
CA ALA A 123 -12.11 0.91 -0.32
C ALA A 123 -10.89 1.78 -0.73
N ASN A 124 -10.83 2.29 -1.97
CA ASN A 124 -9.66 3.05 -2.44
C ASN A 124 -9.53 4.44 -1.79
N LYS A 125 -10.65 5.14 -1.54
CA LYS A 125 -10.64 6.45 -0.88
C LYS A 125 -10.17 6.32 0.57
N LEU A 126 -10.53 5.22 1.24
CA LEU A 126 -10.11 4.92 2.61
C LEU A 126 -8.61 4.65 2.70
N ILE A 127 -8.05 3.94 1.73
CA ILE A 127 -6.61 3.61 1.70
C ILE A 127 -5.76 4.85 1.51
N LEU A 128 -6.09 5.70 0.55
CA LEU A 128 -5.31 6.92 0.33
C LEU A 128 -5.40 7.89 1.51
N THR A 129 -6.61 8.07 2.06
CA THR A 129 -6.80 8.88 3.27
C THR A 129 -5.98 8.32 4.44
N GLY A 130 -5.99 6.99 4.62
CA GLY A 130 -5.19 6.32 5.63
C GLY A 130 -3.68 6.53 5.42
N ALA A 131 -3.20 6.44 4.19
CA ALA A 131 -1.79 6.65 3.87
C ALA A 131 -1.34 8.09 4.17
N ILE A 132 -2.17 9.08 3.83
CA ILE A 132 -1.93 10.49 4.18
C ILE A 132 -1.86 10.66 5.70
N GLN A 133 -2.78 10.04 6.44
CA GLN A 133 -2.79 10.11 7.89
C GLN A 133 -1.55 9.45 8.53
N VAL A 134 -1.09 8.31 7.99
CA VAL A 134 0.16 7.67 8.41
C VAL A 134 1.34 8.61 8.15
N ALA A 135 1.43 9.17 6.94
CA ALA A 135 2.52 10.07 6.56
C ALA A 135 2.56 11.34 7.43
N ASP A 136 1.42 12.02 7.63
CA ASP A 136 1.31 13.21 8.47
C ASP A 136 1.74 12.94 9.93
N LYS A 137 1.32 11.79 10.47
CA LYS A 137 1.64 11.41 11.85
C LYS A 137 3.14 11.19 12.05
N VAL A 138 3.80 10.58 11.07
CA VAL A 138 5.23 10.29 11.07
C VAL A 138 6.04 11.55 10.79
N SER A 139 5.67 12.34 9.78
CA SER A 139 6.38 13.57 9.38
C SER A 139 6.33 14.66 10.46
N SER A 140 5.20 14.79 11.17
CA SER A 140 5.06 15.73 12.29
C SER A 140 5.98 15.41 13.48
N GLY A 141 6.64 14.24 13.50
CA GLY A 141 7.53 13.83 14.57
C GLY A 141 6.82 13.52 15.89
N ARG A 142 5.48 13.49 15.91
CA ARG A 142 4.69 13.36 17.15
C ARG A 142 4.43 11.92 17.55
N SER A 143 4.53 10.96 16.62
CA SER A 143 4.21 9.55 16.89
C SER A 143 4.78 8.64 15.83
N SER A 144 5.34 7.51 16.26
CA SER A 144 5.49 6.32 15.42
C SER A 144 4.13 5.71 15.15
N VAL A 145 4.03 4.94 14.06
CA VAL A 145 2.79 4.34 13.59
C VAL A 145 2.96 2.84 13.39
N LEU A 146 2.01 2.06 13.91
CA LEU A 146 1.83 0.66 13.59
C LEU A 146 0.64 0.51 12.64
N VAL A 147 0.86 -0.06 11.47
CA VAL A 147 -0.17 -0.33 10.46
C VAL A 147 -0.49 -1.82 10.43
N HIS A 148 -1.77 -2.18 10.50
CA HIS A 148 -2.21 -3.55 10.27
C HIS A 148 -3.56 -3.60 9.55
N CYS A 149 -3.90 -4.78 9.06
CA CYS A 149 -5.26 -5.13 8.63
C CYS A 149 -5.61 -6.50 9.23
N SER A 150 -6.38 -7.35 8.55
CA SER A 150 -6.62 -8.73 9.02
C SER A 150 -5.33 -9.56 8.94
N ASP A 151 -4.88 -9.89 7.73
CA ASP A 151 -3.67 -10.71 7.52
C ASP A 151 -2.38 -9.88 7.38
N GLY A 152 -2.47 -8.56 7.19
CA GLY A 152 -1.28 -7.69 7.12
C GLY A 152 -0.46 -7.77 5.82
N TRP A 153 -1.02 -8.34 4.74
CA TRP A 153 -0.33 -8.49 3.44
C TRP A 153 -0.99 -7.75 2.27
N ASP A 154 -2.16 -7.14 2.49
CA ASP A 154 -2.93 -6.47 1.42
C ASP A 154 -3.01 -4.97 1.69
N ARG A 155 -4.10 -4.47 2.28
CA ARG A 155 -4.23 -3.05 2.69
C ARG A 155 -3.09 -2.50 3.53
N THR A 156 -2.42 -3.33 4.33
CA THR A 156 -1.21 -2.91 5.05
C THR A 156 -0.10 -2.54 4.08
N ALA A 157 0.14 -3.36 3.04
CA ALA A 157 1.13 -3.06 2.01
C ALA A 157 0.74 -1.80 1.20
N GLN A 158 -0.56 -1.61 0.92
CA GLN A 158 -1.06 -0.38 0.28
C GLN A 158 -0.74 0.86 1.13
N LEU A 159 -1.09 0.84 2.41
CA LEU A 159 -0.88 1.97 3.32
C LEU A 159 0.61 2.27 3.55
N THR A 160 1.43 1.25 3.82
CA THR A 160 2.86 1.47 4.09
C THR A 160 3.57 1.97 2.85
N SER A 161 3.33 1.38 1.67
CA SER A 161 3.99 1.80 0.43
C SER A 161 3.58 3.21 -0.02
N LEU A 162 2.29 3.58 0.06
CA LEU A 162 1.84 4.94 -0.25
C LEU A 162 2.39 5.97 0.73
N ALA A 163 2.40 5.67 2.04
CA ALA A 163 3.00 6.57 3.02
C ALA A 163 4.52 6.74 2.78
N MET A 164 5.23 5.65 2.46
CA MET A 164 6.65 5.69 2.14
C MET A 164 6.94 6.52 0.87
N LEU A 165 6.09 6.45 -0.17
CA LEU A 165 6.20 7.31 -1.35
C LEU A 165 6.05 8.81 -1.02
N MET A 166 5.18 9.14 -0.06
CA MET A 166 5.00 10.51 0.43
C MET A 166 6.18 10.98 1.29
N LEU A 167 6.79 10.08 2.07
CA LEU A 167 7.81 10.44 3.06
C LEU A 167 9.25 10.42 2.52
N ASP A 168 9.54 9.58 1.53
CA ASP A 168 10.91 9.30 1.09
C ASP A 168 11.03 9.48 -0.43
N SER A 169 11.80 10.49 -0.86
CA SER A 169 12.01 10.79 -2.29
C SER A 169 12.71 9.67 -3.03
N PHE A 170 13.47 8.80 -2.35
CA PHE A 170 14.13 7.67 -2.97
C PHE A 170 13.13 6.76 -3.69
N TYR A 171 12.01 6.43 -3.04
CA TYR A 171 10.99 5.54 -3.62
C TYR A 171 10.21 6.15 -4.79
N ARG A 172 10.40 7.44 -5.10
CA ARG A 172 9.81 8.11 -6.26
C ARG A 172 10.67 8.00 -7.52
N SER A 173 11.92 7.52 -7.40
CA SER A 173 12.72 7.11 -8.55
C SER A 173 12.24 5.76 -9.10
N ILE A 174 12.57 5.43 -10.35
CA ILE A 174 12.22 4.13 -10.94
C ILE A 174 12.81 2.99 -10.11
N GLU A 175 14.12 3.03 -9.82
CA GLU A 175 14.81 2.04 -9.01
C GLU A 175 14.23 1.94 -7.59
N GLY A 176 13.99 3.08 -6.95
CA GLY A 176 13.39 3.10 -5.61
C GLY A 176 11.96 2.54 -5.59
N PHE A 177 11.17 2.80 -6.63
CA PHE A 177 9.83 2.23 -6.74
C PHE A 177 9.88 0.71 -6.93
N GLU A 178 10.80 0.20 -7.76
CA GLU A 178 11.04 -1.24 -7.90
C GLU A 178 11.46 -1.89 -6.57
N ILE A 179 12.31 -1.21 -5.79
CA ILE A 179 12.70 -1.65 -4.44
C ILE A 179 11.50 -1.63 -3.49
N LEU A 180 10.65 -0.59 -3.55
CA LEU A 180 9.44 -0.49 -2.73
C LEU A 180 8.48 -1.65 -3.01
N VAL A 181 8.27 -2.00 -4.29
CA VAL A 181 7.44 -3.14 -4.69
C VAL A 181 8.06 -4.45 -4.20
N GLN A 182 9.34 -4.69 -4.46
CA GLN A 182 10.03 -5.89 -4.02
C GLN A 182 10.01 -6.04 -2.49
N LYS A 183 10.17 -4.94 -1.76
CA LYS A 183 10.14 -4.91 -0.30
C LYS A 183 8.72 -5.08 0.24
N GLU A 184 7.86 -4.07 0.11
CA GLU A 184 6.59 -3.99 0.83
C GLU A 184 5.51 -4.94 0.32
N TRP A 185 5.64 -5.43 -0.91
CA TRP A 185 4.64 -6.29 -1.54
C TRP A 185 5.13 -7.72 -1.66
N ILE A 186 6.23 -7.93 -2.39
CA ILE A 186 6.73 -9.28 -2.69
C ILE A 186 7.32 -9.92 -1.43
N SER A 187 8.33 -9.29 -0.83
CA SER A 187 9.05 -9.89 0.31
C SER A 187 8.18 -10.03 1.56
N PHE A 188 7.20 -9.14 1.73
CA PHE A 188 6.21 -9.20 2.80
C PHE A 188 4.98 -10.06 2.46
N GLY A 189 4.99 -10.81 1.36
CA GLY A 189 4.06 -11.91 1.12
C GLY A 189 2.67 -11.50 0.66
N HIS A 190 2.54 -10.41 -0.10
CA HIS A 190 1.31 -10.15 -0.84
C HIS A 190 1.00 -11.31 -1.79
N LYS A 191 -0.25 -11.77 -1.82
CA LYS A 191 -0.65 -12.96 -2.58
C LYS A 191 -1.02 -12.62 -4.02
N PHE A 192 -0.05 -12.20 -4.83
CA PHE A 192 -0.24 -11.85 -6.24
C PHE A 192 -1.01 -12.92 -7.03
N ALA A 193 -0.69 -14.20 -6.85
CA ALA A 193 -1.35 -15.29 -7.55
C ALA A 193 -2.83 -15.49 -7.16
N SER A 194 -3.22 -15.11 -5.94
CA SER A 194 -4.61 -15.20 -5.47
C SER A 194 -5.47 -14.03 -5.95
N PHE A 195 -4.83 -12.97 -6.43
CA PHE A 195 -5.50 -11.77 -6.90
C PHE A 195 -4.85 -11.28 -8.21
N PRO A 196 -4.99 -12.04 -9.31
CA PRO A 196 -4.36 -11.72 -10.59
C PRO A 196 -4.78 -10.34 -11.14
N THR A 197 -5.88 -9.77 -10.65
CA THR A 197 -6.39 -8.44 -10.98
C THR A 197 -6.35 -7.43 -9.82
N ALA A 198 -5.95 -7.81 -8.59
CA ALA A 198 -5.76 -6.81 -7.51
C ALA A 198 -4.40 -6.14 -7.57
N PHE A 199 -3.46 -6.72 -8.33
CA PHE A 199 -2.19 -6.12 -8.72
C PHE A 199 -2.08 -5.98 -10.23
N GLU A 200 -3.10 -5.37 -10.82
CA GLU A 200 -2.89 -4.60 -12.03
C GLU A 200 -2.60 -3.19 -11.55
N PHE A 201 -1.46 -2.60 -11.89
CA PHE A 201 -1.35 -1.15 -11.89
C PHE A 201 -2.39 -0.64 -12.88
N ASN A 202 -3.66 -0.57 -12.49
CA ASN A 202 -4.61 0.09 -13.33
C ASN A 202 -4.21 1.56 -13.34
N GLU A 203 -4.41 2.19 -14.50
CA GLU A 203 -4.13 3.60 -14.72
C GLU A 203 -4.64 4.44 -13.53
N ARG A 204 -5.77 4.06 -12.93
CA ARG A 204 -6.37 4.72 -11.77
C ARG A 204 -5.50 4.73 -10.51
N PHE A 205 -4.75 3.67 -10.18
CA PHE A 205 -3.85 3.66 -9.01
C PHE A 205 -2.61 4.54 -9.25
N LEU A 206 -2.00 4.43 -10.43
CA LEU A 206 -0.87 5.28 -10.83
C LEU A 206 -1.31 6.74 -10.95
N MET A 207 -2.47 7.02 -11.55
CA MET A 207 -3.07 8.36 -11.63
C MET A 207 -3.47 8.88 -10.25
N THR A 208 -3.91 8.04 -9.32
CA THR A 208 -4.19 8.48 -7.94
C THR A 208 -2.91 8.89 -7.21
N ILE A 209 -1.82 8.12 -7.41
CA ILE A 209 -0.49 8.46 -6.92
C ILE A 209 -0.01 9.77 -7.57
N LEU A 210 -0.13 9.92 -8.89
CA LEU A 210 0.26 11.13 -9.61
C LEU A 210 -0.59 12.33 -9.20
N ASP A 211 -1.92 12.21 -9.12
CA ASP A 211 -2.83 13.27 -8.69
C ASP A 211 -2.46 13.79 -7.29
N HIS A 212 -2.10 12.91 -6.36
CA HIS A 212 -1.75 13.34 -5.01
C HIS A 212 -0.32 13.89 -4.92
N LEU A 213 0.62 13.34 -5.69
CA LEU A 213 1.99 13.88 -5.85
C LEU A 213 1.97 15.28 -6.49
N TYR A 214 1.08 15.53 -7.45
CA TYR A 214 0.97 16.80 -8.19
C TYR A 214 -0.11 17.76 -7.64
N SER A 215 -0.99 17.34 -6.74
CA SER A 215 -2.03 18.20 -6.14
C SER A 215 -1.48 19.37 -5.31
N CYS A 216 -0.18 19.42 -5.04
CA CYS A 216 0.51 20.50 -4.31
C CYS A 216 -0.14 20.87 -2.96
N ARG A 217 -0.94 19.98 -2.37
CA ARG A 217 -1.68 20.23 -1.12
C ARG A 217 -0.77 20.38 0.11
N PHE A 218 0.49 19.98 -0.04
CA PHE A 218 1.59 20.21 0.89
C PHE A 218 2.76 20.78 0.08
N GLY A 219 3.17 22.01 0.35
CA GLY A 219 4.31 22.69 -0.32
C GLY A 219 5.68 22.04 -0.13
N THR A 220 5.71 20.85 0.48
CA THR A 220 6.90 20.04 0.78
C THR A 220 7.44 19.28 -0.43
N PHE A 221 6.70 19.22 -1.54
CA PHE A 221 7.03 18.39 -2.72
C PHE A 221 7.58 19.16 -3.93
N LEU A 222 7.87 20.45 -3.78
CA LEU A 222 8.50 21.23 -4.84
C LEU A 222 9.97 21.53 -4.50
N TYR A 223 10.83 21.19 -5.47
CA TYR A 223 12.27 21.50 -5.58
C TYR A 223 13.24 20.67 -4.73
N ASN A 224 14.46 20.52 -5.26
CA ASN A 224 15.52 19.66 -4.69
C ASN A 224 16.42 20.38 -3.67
N CYS A 225 16.25 21.70 -3.46
CA CYS A 225 16.99 22.47 -2.46
C CYS A 225 16.29 23.79 -2.10
N GLU A 226 16.63 24.37 -0.95
CA GLU A 226 16.00 25.58 -0.40
C GLU A 226 16.19 26.82 -1.30
N SER A 227 17.36 26.99 -1.91
CA SER A 227 17.63 28.11 -2.85
C SER A 227 16.76 28.07 -4.12
N ALA A 228 16.23 26.91 -4.50
CA ALA A 228 15.35 26.78 -5.67
C ALA A 228 13.89 27.15 -5.34
N ARG A 229 13.50 27.14 -4.07
CA ARG A 229 12.15 27.53 -3.60
C ARG A 229 11.89 29.05 -3.70
N GLU A 230 12.93 29.88 -3.63
CA GLU A 230 12.77 31.35 -3.55
C GLU A 230 12.85 32.07 -4.90
N ARG A 231 13.28 31.41 -5.99
CA ARG A 231 13.77 32.10 -7.20
C ARG A 231 12.96 31.90 -8.49
N GLN A 232 11.99 30.98 -8.55
CA GLN A 232 11.31 30.67 -9.82
C GLN A 232 9.78 30.74 -9.75
N PRO A 233 9.12 31.42 -10.71
CA PRO A 233 7.68 31.28 -10.92
C PRO A 233 7.34 29.85 -11.35
N ASN A 234 6.24 29.32 -10.81
CA ASN A 234 5.91 27.90 -10.74
C ASN A 234 5.78 27.20 -12.13
N PRO A 235 6.80 26.45 -12.60
CA PRO A 235 6.72 25.74 -13.88
C PRO A 235 5.77 24.53 -13.83
N VAL A 236 5.36 24.10 -12.63
CA VAL A 236 4.40 23.01 -12.43
C VAL A 236 2.97 23.49 -12.68
N GLU A 237 2.67 24.78 -12.54
CA GLU A 237 1.36 25.33 -12.89
C GLU A 237 1.10 25.20 -14.39
N GLN A 238 2.12 25.44 -15.21
CA GLN A 238 2.06 25.25 -16.67
C GLN A 238 1.92 23.77 -17.04
N ARG A 239 2.69 22.88 -16.39
CA ARG A 239 2.62 21.43 -16.61
C ARG A 239 1.29 20.82 -16.12
N TYR A 240 0.73 21.35 -15.04
CA TYR A 240 -0.59 20.98 -14.51
C TYR A 240 -1.70 21.39 -15.48
N MET A 241 -1.61 22.58 -16.05
CA MET A 241 -2.55 23.02 -17.10
C MET A 241 -2.43 22.16 -18.37
N GLU A 242 -1.23 21.76 -18.77
CA GLU A 242 -1.01 20.82 -19.89
C GLU A 242 -1.60 19.43 -19.60
N LEU A 243 -1.42 18.89 -18.39
CA LEU A 243 -1.97 17.60 -17.99
C LEU A 243 -3.50 17.62 -17.86
N LEU A 244 -4.08 18.72 -17.37
CA LEU A 244 -5.54 18.92 -17.36
C LEU A 244 -6.10 18.97 -18.79
N ALA A 245 -5.42 19.66 -19.70
CA ALA A 245 -5.81 19.70 -21.11
C ALA A 245 -5.75 18.30 -21.76
N LEU A 246 -4.69 17.54 -21.50
CA LEU A 246 -4.56 16.15 -21.95
C LEU A 246 -5.64 15.23 -21.36
N ARG A 247 -5.97 15.39 -20.07
CA ARG A 247 -7.08 14.66 -19.43
C ARG A 247 -8.40 14.91 -20.16
N ASP A 248 -8.69 16.18 -20.44
CA ASP A 248 -9.93 16.57 -21.11
C ASP A 248 -9.99 16.04 -22.55
N GLU A 249 -8.85 16.02 -23.25
CA GLU A 249 -8.74 15.42 -24.58
C GLU A 249 -8.99 13.90 -24.54
N TYR A 250 -8.43 13.19 -23.55
CA TYR A 250 -8.64 11.75 -23.38
C TYR A 250 -10.08 11.40 -23.00
N ILE A 251 -10.71 12.19 -22.12
CA ILE A 251 -12.13 12.02 -21.75
C ILE A 251 -13.01 12.19 -22.98
N LYS A 252 -12.79 13.26 -23.76
CA LYS A 252 -13.52 13.49 -25.00
C LYS A 252 -13.36 12.33 -25.99
N ARG A 253 -12.15 11.80 -26.12
CA ARG A 253 -11.88 10.67 -27.02
C ARG A 253 -12.51 9.36 -26.54
N LEU A 254 -12.60 9.16 -25.23
CA LEU A 254 -13.33 8.05 -24.62
C LEU A 254 -14.84 8.14 -24.88
N GLU A 255 -15.42 9.34 -24.76
CA GLU A 255 -16.83 9.59 -25.07
C GLU A 255 -17.13 9.36 -26.57
N GLU A 256 -16.26 9.82 -27.46
CA GLU A 256 -16.38 9.58 -28.92
C GLU A 256 -16.32 8.07 -29.25
N LEU A 257 -15.41 7.32 -28.61
CA LEU A 257 -15.30 5.87 -28.78
C LEU A 257 -16.52 5.11 -28.22
N GLN A 258 -17.10 5.58 -27.12
CA GLN A 258 -18.32 5.01 -26.53
C GLN A 258 -19.56 5.29 -27.39
N LEU A 259 -19.66 6.49 -27.98
CA LEU A 259 -20.71 6.80 -28.97
C LEU A 259 -20.55 5.96 -30.24
N ALA A 260 -19.33 5.80 -30.75
CA ALA A 260 -19.06 4.99 -31.94
C ALA A 260 -19.40 3.50 -31.73
N ASN A 261 -19.19 2.97 -30.53
CA ASN A 261 -19.61 1.61 -30.18
C ASN A 261 -21.13 1.49 -30.01
N SER A 262 -21.79 2.51 -29.49
CA SER A 262 -23.25 2.51 -29.33
C SER A 262 -23.98 2.64 -30.68
N ALA A 263 -23.43 3.41 -31.62
CA ALA A 263 -23.99 3.55 -32.97
C ALA A 263 -23.88 2.27 -33.81
N LYS A 264 -22.86 1.43 -33.56
CA LYS A 264 -22.71 0.11 -34.22
C LYS A 264 -23.71 -0.94 -33.73
N LEU A 265 -24.34 -0.74 -32.57
CA LEU A 265 -25.35 -1.65 -32.00
C LEU A 265 -26.79 -1.29 -32.40
N SER A 266 -27.01 -0.10 -32.99
CA SER A 266 -28.32 0.41 -33.37
C SER A 266 -28.66 0.26 -34.86
N ASP A 267 -27.84 -0.43 -35.65
CA ASP A 267 -28.07 -0.59 -37.10
C ASP A 267 -28.93 -1.85 -37.36
N PRO A 268 -30.20 -1.74 -37.79
CA PRO A 268 -31.05 -2.90 -38.02
C PRO A 268 -30.80 -3.43 -39.44
N SER A 269 -30.00 -4.50 -39.56
CA SER A 269 -29.92 -5.27 -40.80
C SER A 269 -31.26 -5.98 -41.09
N PRO A 270 -31.75 -6.00 -42.35
CA PRO A 270 -33.05 -6.57 -42.69
C PRO A 270 -33.02 -8.11 -42.65
N SER A 271 -34.07 -8.71 -42.12
CA SER A 271 -34.27 -10.16 -42.06
C SER A 271 -34.51 -10.76 -43.45
N PRO A 272 -33.91 -11.92 -43.79
CA PRO A 272 -34.27 -12.63 -45.02
C PRO A 272 -35.55 -13.45 -44.84
N SER A 273 -36.46 -13.28 -45.77
CA SER A 273 -37.72 -14.01 -45.94
C SER A 273 -37.52 -15.53 -46.10
N SER A 274 -38.25 -16.34 -45.33
CA SER A 274 -38.37 -17.79 -45.51
C SER A 274 -39.60 -18.14 -46.36
N PRO A 275 -39.51 -19.04 -47.36
CA PRO A 275 -40.66 -19.42 -48.19
C PRO A 275 -41.51 -20.53 -47.58
N SER A 276 -42.83 -20.37 -47.67
CA SER A 276 -43.87 -21.31 -47.27
C SER A 276 -43.88 -22.61 -48.07
N GLN A 277 -43.96 -23.76 -47.39
CA GLN A 277 -44.58 -24.98 -47.93
C GLN A 277 -45.44 -25.65 -46.86
N MET A 278 -46.65 -26.05 -47.27
CA MET A 278 -47.70 -26.67 -46.45
C MET A 278 -47.49 -28.20 -46.28
N LEU A 279 -48.10 -28.70 -45.20
CA LEU A 279 -48.07 -30.02 -44.54
C LEU A 279 -48.38 -31.25 -45.42
N PRO A 280 -48.15 -32.49 -44.91
CA PRO A 280 -49.29 -33.17 -44.28
C PRO A 280 -48.99 -33.91 -42.95
N HIS A 281 -50.09 -34.07 -42.19
CA HIS A 281 -50.33 -34.85 -40.99
C HIS A 281 -49.67 -36.23 -40.89
N VAL A 282 -49.24 -36.60 -39.68
CA VAL A 282 -49.34 -37.98 -39.17
C VAL A 282 -49.84 -37.97 -37.73
N GLN A 283 -50.85 -38.78 -37.48
CA GLN A 283 -51.56 -39.04 -36.22
C GLN A 283 -50.96 -40.27 -35.51
N THR A 284 -50.94 -40.19 -34.16
CA THR A 284 -51.13 -41.28 -33.15
C THR A 284 -50.05 -42.39 -33.04
N HIS A 285 -49.88 -43.20 -31.98
CA HIS A 285 -50.65 -43.59 -30.78
C HIS A 285 -49.69 -43.96 -29.60
N PHE A 286 -50.21 -43.84 -28.36
CA PHE A 286 -49.68 -44.23 -27.03
C PHE A 286 -48.75 -43.25 -26.32
#